data_AF-A0A8H4AJF8-F1
#
_entry.id   AF-A0A8H4AJF8-F1
#
_cell.length_a   1.000
_cell.length_b   1.000
_cell.length_c   1.000
_cell.angle_alpha   90.00
_cell.angle_beta   90.00
_cell.angle_gamma   90.00
#
_symmetry.space_group_name_H-M   'P 1'
#
loop_
_entity.id
_entity.type
_entity.pdbx_description
1 polymer ?
#
loop_
_entity_poly.entity_id
_entity_poly.type
_entity_poly.pdbx_seq_one_letter_code
_entity_poly.pdbx_strand_id
1 'polypeptide(L)'
;MDMDHLRPPYPPAIVARDLAAVLNERSVGLKGFHAYRIYCKMIASSQNVILPNNELSIIASKFWTREPKQIKEAYQYLAAEALALFSSPSTSITSVNTEINKCHRLLYLNTRI
;
A
#
# COMPACT_ATOMS: atom_id res chain seq x y z
N MET A 1 -24.93 9.64 -12.69
CA MET A 1 -23.57 9.87 -13.22
C MET A 1 -22.98 8.51 -13.55
N ASP A 2 -22.52 8.36 -14.78
CA ASP A 2 -21.75 7.19 -15.18
C ASP A 2 -20.32 7.35 -14.63
N MET A 3 -19.94 6.42 -13.75
CA MET A 3 -18.63 6.41 -13.07
C MET A 3 -17.75 5.27 -13.60
N ASP A 4 -18.10 4.67 -14.74
CA ASP A 4 -17.38 3.52 -15.29
C ASP A 4 -15.90 3.83 -15.60
N HIS A 5 -15.56 5.09 -15.83
CA HIS A 5 -14.19 5.58 -15.97
C HIS A 5 -13.33 5.49 -14.69
N LEU A 6 -13.95 5.18 -13.54
CA LEU A 6 -13.27 4.90 -12.27
C LEU A 6 -13.02 3.42 -12.05
N ARG A 7 -13.48 2.55 -12.96
CA ARG A 7 -13.23 1.12 -12.88
C ARG A 7 -11.73 0.84 -13.12
N PRO A 8 -11.06 0.14 -12.20
CA PRO A 8 -9.73 -0.38 -12.43
C PRO A 8 -9.55 -1.11 -13.76
N PRO A 9 -8.51 -0.78 -14.55
CA PRO A 9 -8.16 -1.56 -15.72
C PRO A 9 -7.64 -2.94 -15.30
N TYR A 10 -7.75 -3.91 -16.22
CA TYR A 10 -7.12 -5.22 -16.10
C TYR A 10 -6.19 -5.45 -17.31
N PRO A 11 -4.93 -5.88 -17.10
CA PRO A 11 -4.30 -6.17 -15.81
C PRO A 11 -4.13 -4.91 -14.94
N PRO A 12 -4.07 -5.04 -13.60
CA PRO A 12 -3.90 -3.89 -12.72
C PRO A 12 -2.54 -3.23 -12.99
N ALA A 13 -2.52 -1.90 -13.13
CA ALA A 13 -1.25 -1.16 -13.28
C ALA A 13 -0.54 -0.94 -11.93
N ILE A 14 -1.25 -1.13 -10.81
CA ILE A 14 -0.68 -1.04 -9.46
C ILE A 14 0.04 -2.32 -9.07
N VAL A 15 1.09 -2.18 -8.28
CA VAL A 15 1.81 -3.30 -7.65
C VAL A 15 1.58 -3.32 -6.13
N ALA A 16 1.94 -4.43 -5.48
CA ALA A 16 1.75 -4.62 -4.04
C ALA A 16 2.42 -3.52 -3.19
N ARG A 17 3.54 -2.96 -3.66
CA ARG A 17 4.24 -1.85 -2.98
C ARG A 17 3.39 -0.58 -2.93
N ASP A 18 2.64 -0.28 -3.99
CA ASP A 18 1.77 0.90 -4.04
C ASP A 18 0.64 0.79 -3.01
N LEU A 19 0.09 -0.42 -2.86
CA LEU A 19 -0.90 -0.73 -1.84
C LEU A 19 -0.29 -0.63 -0.44
N ALA A 20 0.87 -1.24 -0.20
CA ALA A 20 1.55 -1.23 1.08
C ALA A 20 1.85 0.19 1.58
N ALA A 21 2.21 1.10 0.68
CA ALA A 21 2.52 2.50 0.99
C ALA A 21 1.32 3.29 1.58
N VAL A 22 0.08 2.83 1.38
CA VAL A 22 -1.12 3.49 1.90
C VAL A 22 -1.80 2.72 3.03
N LEU A 23 -1.24 1.58 3.44
CA LEU A 23 -1.72 0.82 4.58
C LEU A 23 -1.35 1.52 5.89
N ASN A 24 -2.09 1.17 6.93
CA ASN A 24 -1.89 1.63 8.30
C ASN A 24 -2.26 0.51 9.27
N GLU A 25 -2.09 0.75 10.57
CA GLU A 25 -2.39 -0.22 11.64
C GLU A 25 -3.83 -0.76 11.61
N ARG A 26 -4.79 -0.05 10.99
CA ARG A 26 -6.18 -0.52 10.82
C ARG A 26 -6.37 -1.41 9.60
N SER A 27 -5.33 -1.63 8.81
CA SER A 27 -5.34 -2.44 7.59
C SER A 27 -5.11 -3.93 7.85
N VAL A 28 -5.17 -4.37 9.11
CA VAL A 28 -5.14 -5.78 9.49
C VAL A 28 -6.24 -6.52 8.74
N GLY A 29 -5.88 -7.56 7.98
CA GLY A 29 -6.83 -8.32 7.18
C GLY A 29 -7.24 -7.64 5.87
N LEU A 30 -6.31 -6.95 5.19
CA LEU A 30 -6.50 -6.48 3.81
C LEU A 30 -6.99 -7.64 2.92
N LYS A 31 -8.05 -7.41 2.14
CA LYS A 31 -8.68 -8.40 1.25
C LYS A 31 -8.68 -7.86 -0.17
N GLY A 32 -8.92 -8.72 -1.17
CA GLY A 32 -8.98 -8.32 -2.57
C GLY A 32 -9.91 -7.13 -2.83
N PHE A 33 -11.09 -7.09 -2.21
CA PHE A 33 -11.99 -5.94 -2.33
C PHE A 33 -11.39 -4.62 -1.79
N HIS A 34 -10.61 -4.69 -0.71
CA HIS A 34 -9.95 -3.51 -0.14
C HIS A 34 -8.86 -2.98 -1.09
N ALA A 35 -8.04 -3.86 -1.64
CA ALA A 35 -7.06 -3.51 -2.67
C ALA A 35 -7.73 -2.89 -3.91
N TYR A 36 -8.83 -3.49 -4.37
CA TYR A 36 -9.64 -2.98 -5.47
C TYR A 36 -10.17 -1.55 -5.19
N ARG A 37 -10.75 -1.33 -4.00
CA ARG A 37 -11.26 -0.02 -3.58
C ARG A 37 -10.17 1.04 -3.48
N ILE A 38 -8.99 0.68 -2.98
CA ILE A 38 -7.83 1.57 -2.96
C ILE A 38 -7.46 1.99 -4.38
N TYR A 39 -7.48 1.06 -5.33
CA TYR A 39 -7.16 1.40 -6.72
C TYR A 39 -8.22 2.29 -7.37
N CYS A 40 -9.53 2.04 -7.12
CA CYS A 40 -10.59 2.97 -7.54
C CYS A 40 -10.32 4.40 -7.02
N LYS A 41 -9.85 4.53 -5.78
CA LYS A 41 -9.50 5.83 -5.19
C LYS A 41 -8.30 6.46 -5.91
N MET A 42 -7.26 5.69 -6.21
CA MET A 42 -6.09 6.17 -6.93
C MET A 42 -6.47 6.68 -8.33
N ILE A 43 -7.34 5.96 -9.04
CA ILE A 43 -7.86 6.37 -10.35
C ILE A 43 -8.67 7.66 -10.23
N ALA A 44 -9.60 7.75 -9.28
CA ALA A 44 -10.37 8.97 -9.03
C ALA A 44 -9.46 10.17 -8.74
N SER A 45 -8.48 10.01 -7.85
CA SER A 45 -7.49 11.04 -7.54
C SER A 45 -6.67 11.46 -8.77
N SER A 46 -6.26 10.52 -9.63
CA SER A 46 -5.51 10.82 -10.86
C SER A 46 -6.32 11.65 -11.87
N GLN A 47 -7.65 11.63 -11.74
CA GLN A 47 -8.59 12.39 -12.57
C GLN A 47 -9.11 13.65 -11.85
N ASN A 48 -8.51 14.03 -10.72
CA ASN A 48 -8.94 15.13 -9.86
C ASN A 48 -10.38 14.98 -9.30
N VAL A 49 -10.88 13.75 -9.22
CA VAL A 49 -12.19 13.43 -8.62
C VAL A 49 -11.98 13.07 -7.15
N ILE A 50 -12.55 13.87 -6.25
CA ILE A 50 -12.54 13.61 -4.81
C ILE A 50 -13.83 12.90 -4.45
N LEU A 51 -13.74 11.62 -4.07
CA LEU A 51 -14.88 10.84 -3.61
C LEU A 51 -14.90 10.69 -2.09
N PRO A 52 -16.04 11.00 -1.45
CA PRO A 52 -16.31 10.55 -0.09
C PRO A 52 -16.17 9.03 0.06
N ASN A 53 -15.68 8.56 1.23
CA ASN A 53 -15.41 7.13 1.44
C ASN A 53 -16.65 6.23 1.29
N ASN A 54 -17.83 6.74 1.65
CA ASN A 54 -19.11 6.04 1.46
C ASN A 54 -19.41 5.84 -0.03
N GLU A 55 -19.30 6.89 -0.85
CA GLU A 55 -19.53 6.83 -2.30
C GLU A 55 -18.52 5.91 -2.99
N LEU A 56 -17.23 6.06 -2.65
CA LEU A 56 -16.18 5.17 -3.15
C LEU A 56 -16.48 3.70 -2.84
N SER A 57 -16.98 3.41 -1.63
CA SER A 57 -17.32 2.04 -1.22
C SER A 57 -18.51 1.49 -2.02
N ILE A 58 -19.52 2.32 -2.29
CA ILE A 58 -20.67 1.95 -3.12
C ILE A 58 -20.23 1.66 -4.56
N ILE A 59 -19.44 2.55 -5.15
CA ILE A 59 -18.94 2.43 -6.52
C ILE A 59 -18.06 1.19 -6.67
N ALA A 60 -17.06 1.03 -5.79
CA ALA A 60 -16.17 -0.13 -5.82
C ALA A 60 -16.94 -1.44 -5.65
N SER A 61 -17.96 -1.48 -4.77
CA SER A 61 -18.81 -2.68 -4.58
C SER A 61 -19.57 -3.04 -5.87
N LYS A 62 -20.16 -2.04 -6.54
CA LYS A 62 -20.85 -2.24 -7.82
C LYS A 62 -19.93 -2.84 -8.89
N PHE A 63 -18.70 -2.34 -9.02
CA PHE A 63 -17.73 -2.93 -9.94
C PHE A 63 -17.30 -4.33 -9.51
N TRP A 64 -16.89 -4.49 -8.25
CA TRP A 64 -16.41 -5.75 -7.70
C TRP A 64 -17.41 -6.90 -7.86
N THR A 65 -18.71 -6.65 -7.65
CA THR A 65 -19.73 -7.70 -7.84
C THR A 65 -19.75 -8.22 -9.28
N ARG A 66 -19.50 -7.36 -10.26
CA ARG A 66 -19.47 -7.68 -11.70
C ARG A 66 -18.14 -8.26 -12.17
N GLU A 67 -17.06 -8.12 -11.40
CA GLU A 67 -15.76 -8.66 -11.80
C GLU A 67 -15.77 -10.19 -11.87
N PRO A 68 -15.14 -10.78 -12.90
CA PRO A 68 -14.96 -12.23 -13.01
C PRO A 68 -14.02 -12.74 -11.92
N LYS A 69 -14.08 -14.04 -11.65
CA LYS A 69 -13.35 -14.70 -10.56
C LYS A 69 -11.84 -14.47 -10.67
N GLN A 70 -11.28 -14.55 -11.89
CA GLN A 70 -9.85 -14.40 -12.14
C GLN A 70 -9.33 -13.01 -11.75
N ILE A 71 -10.12 -11.97 -11.98
CA ILE A 71 -9.77 -10.60 -11.57
C ILE A 71 -9.80 -10.51 -10.05
N LYS A 72 -10.82 -11.07 -9.40
CA LYS A 72 -10.93 -11.10 -7.94
C LYS A 72 -9.75 -11.82 -7.29
N GLU A 73 -9.33 -12.95 -7.86
CA GLU A 73 -8.15 -13.71 -7.44
C GLU A 73 -6.86 -12.86 -7.57
N ALA A 74 -6.67 -12.16 -8.68
CA ALA A 74 -5.52 -11.27 -8.86
C ALA A 74 -5.43 -10.19 -7.75
N TYR A 75 -6.55 -9.57 -7.39
CA TYR A 75 -6.57 -8.61 -6.28
C TYR A 75 -6.40 -9.26 -4.90
N GLN A 76 -6.81 -10.52 -4.72
CA GLN A 76 -6.51 -11.26 -3.50
C GLN A 76 -5.00 -11.50 -3.34
N TYR A 77 -4.31 -11.88 -4.41
CA TYR A 77 -2.85 -12.01 -4.41
C TYR A 77 -2.15 -10.69 -4.10
N LEU A 78 -2.53 -9.60 -4.79
CA LEU A 78 -2.00 -8.26 -4.53
C LEU A 78 -2.21 -7.82 -3.08
N ALA A 79 -3.39 -8.08 -2.50
CA ALA A 79 -3.68 -7.74 -1.12
C ALA A 79 -2.80 -8.53 -0.13
N ALA A 80 -2.61 -9.83 -0.38
CA ALA A 80 -1.76 -10.67 0.46
C ALA A 80 -0.30 -10.24 0.42
N GLU A 81 0.23 -9.95 -0.78
CA GLU A 81 1.60 -9.48 -0.97
C GLU A 81 1.81 -8.10 -0.33
N ALA A 82 0.87 -7.17 -0.51
CA ALA A 82 0.94 -5.85 0.11
C ALA A 82 0.94 -5.92 1.64
N LEU A 83 0.11 -6.82 2.22
CA LEU A 83 0.08 -7.04 3.66
C LEU A 83 1.41 -7.64 4.16
N ALA A 84 1.98 -8.60 3.43
CA ALA A 84 3.29 -9.16 3.76
C ALA A 84 4.40 -8.11 3.72
N LEU A 85 4.40 -7.21 2.73
CA LEU A 85 5.34 -6.09 2.65
C LEU A 85 5.17 -5.10 3.81
N PHE A 86 3.94 -4.82 4.21
CA PHE A 86 3.65 -3.90 5.32
C PHE A 86 4.00 -4.49 6.69
N SER A 87 3.74 -5.78 6.89
CA SER A 87 4.02 -6.47 8.16
C SER A 87 5.47 -6.90 8.31
N SER A 88 6.24 -6.95 7.21
CA SER A 88 7.67 -7.19 7.30
C SER A 88 8.31 -5.96 7.94
N PRO A 89 8.93 -6.06 9.13
CA PRO A 89 9.78 -4.99 9.61
C PRO A 89 10.82 -4.81 8.51
N SER A 90 10.83 -3.63 7.89
CA SER A 90 11.85 -3.25 6.93
C SER A 90 13.17 -3.77 7.48
N THR A 91 13.82 -4.69 6.77
CA THR A 91 15.23 -4.98 7.01
C THR A 91 15.95 -3.71 6.62
N SER A 92 15.88 -2.75 7.53
CA SER A 92 16.59 -1.50 7.50
C SER A 92 18.04 -1.93 7.55
N ILE A 93 18.70 -1.86 6.41
CA ILE A 93 20.15 -1.67 6.34
C ILE A 93 20.43 -0.27 6.94
N THR A 94 20.12 -0.12 8.22
CA THR A 94 20.40 1.00 9.12
C THR A 94 21.08 0.44 10.37
N SER A 95 21.51 -0.83 10.36
CA SER A 95 22.30 -1.43 11.44
C SER A 95 23.81 -1.22 11.27
N VAL A 96 24.29 -0.58 10.21
CA VAL A 96 25.73 -0.30 10.06
C VAL A 96 26.10 1.09 10.57
N ASN A 97 25.19 2.07 10.53
CA ASN A 97 25.53 3.46 10.89
C ASN A 97 25.36 3.79 12.38
N THR A 98 24.67 2.95 13.16
CA THR A 98 24.53 3.18 14.62
C THR A 98 25.69 2.59 15.42
N GLU A 99 26.36 1.54 14.93
CA GLU A 99 27.56 1.01 15.59
C GLU A 99 28.82 1.84 15.28
N ILE A 100 28.93 2.43 14.09
CA ILE A 100 30.05 3.34 13.75
C ILE A 100 30.06 4.57 14.69
N ASN A 101 28.89 5.08 15.08
CA ASN A 101 28.77 6.24 15.96
C ASN A 101 29.05 5.94 17.45
N LYS A 102 29.07 4.67 17.87
CA LYS A 102 29.53 4.30 19.23
C LYS A 102 31.06 4.14 19.30
N CYS A 103 31.69 3.65 18.23
CA CYS A 103 33.15 3.52 18.19
C CYS A 103 33.87 4.87 18.07
N HIS A 104 33.28 5.87 17.41
CA HIS A 104 33.90 7.18 17.26
C HIS A 104 33.91 8.05 18.54
N ARG A 105 33.02 7.76 19.51
CA ARG A 105 32.93 8.57 20.75
C ARG A 105 33.91 8.12 21.85
N LEU A 106 34.56 6.97 21.69
CA LEU A 106 35.55 6.44 22.65
C LEU A 106 37.01 6.77 22.29
N LEU A 107 37.28 7.26 21.07
CA LEU A 107 38.64 7.60 20.63
C LEU A 107 39.05 9.06 20.87
N TYR A 108 38.15 9.93 21.36
CA TYR A 108 38.44 11.37 21.58
C TYR A 108 38.41 11.82 23.04
N LEU A 109 38.36 10.91 24.01
CA LEU A 109 38.39 11.25 25.44
C LEU A 109 39.72 10.94 26.14
N ASN A 110 40.76 10.48 25.44
CA ASN A 110 42.06 10.15 26.03
C ASN A 110 43.26 10.90 25.41
N THR A 111 43.03 12.07 24.81
CA THR A 111 44.13 12.99 24.46
C THR A 111 43.73 14.42 24.74
N ARG A 112 43.79 14.82 26.00
CA ARG A 112 44.19 16.17 26.39
C ARG A 112 44.79 16.12 27.79
N ILE A 113 46.04 16.58 27.80
CA ILE A 113 46.98 16.81 28.90
C ILE A 113 46.34 17.69 29.96
#